data_AF-A0A8J5WZG1-F1
#
_entry.id   AF-A0A8J5WZG1-F1
#
_cell.length_a   1.000
_cell.length_b   1.000
_cell.length_c   1.000
_cell.angle_alpha   90.00
_cell.angle_beta   90.00
_cell.angle_gamma   90.00
#
_symmetry.space_group_name_H-M   'P 1'
#
loop_
_entity.id
_entity.type
_entity.pdbx_description
1 polymer ?
#
loop_
_entity_poly.entity_id
_entity_poly.type
_entity_poly.pdbx_seq_one_letter_code
_entity_poly.pdbx_strand_id
1 'polypeptide(L)'
;MANTHDPTVELTIDDIKIGDEARQATSSTPRSFISKKSKTETEREKLFEGSSDVQKPRMKSTQEILTKYKFGGDAAAAAAHAQNKLKERGEKLSRISQQSEELQNESENFASLAQQISKSMENKKCLVLTILSDKVSCHLIL
;
A
#
# COMPACT_ATOMS: atom_id res chain seq x y z
N MET A 1 -4.54 -20.52 36.48
CA MET A 1 -5.74 -19.66 36.35
C MET A 1 -5.41 -18.52 35.40
N ALA A 2 -6.35 -18.20 34.51
CA ALA A 2 -6.36 -17.13 33.50
C ALA A 2 -5.27 -17.14 32.40
N ASN A 3 -5.55 -17.86 31.31
CA ASN A 3 -4.96 -17.62 29.99
C ASN A 3 -5.70 -16.44 29.36
N THR A 4 -5.07 -15.27 29.27
CA THR A 4 -5.69 -14.09 28.65
C THR A 4 -5.34 -14.12 27.17
N HIS A 5 -6.18 -14.82 26.40
CA HIS A 5 -6.13 -14.85 24.95
C HIS A 5 -6.66 -13.52 24.44
N ASP A 6 -5.76 -12.61 24.05
CA ASP A 6 -6.12 -11.46 23.21
C ASP A 6 -6.56 -12.01 21.85
N PRO A 7 -7.81 -11.82 21.40
CA PRO A 7 -8.21 -12.25 20.08
C PRO A 7 -7.55 -11.30 19.08
N THR A 8 -6.43 -11.73 18.50
CA THR A 8 -5.97 -11.17 17.22
C THR A 8 -7.12 -11.36 16.23
N VAL A 9 -7.85 -10.29 15.93
CA VAL A 9 -8.88 -10.29 14.90
C VAL A 9 -8.17 -10.48 13.57
N GLU A 10 -8.14 -11.73 13.10
CA GLU A 10 -7.78 -12.08 11.72
C GLU A 10 -8.80 -11.42 10.80
N LEU A 11 -8.45 -10.28 10.23
CA LEU A 11 -9.18 -9.69 9.10
C LEU A 11 -8.68 -10.41 7.84
N THR A 12 -9.50 -11.27 7.24
CA THR A 12 -9.18 -11.91 5.97
C THR A 12 -9.57 -10.98 4.82
N ILE A 13 -8.92 -11.14 3.66
CA ILE A 13 -9.13 -10.27 2.48
C ILE A 13 -10.60 -10.34 2.00
N ASP A 14 -11.31 -11.43 2.30
CA ASP A 14 -12.70 -11.66 1.93
C ASP A 14 -13.71 -10.83 2.75
N ASP A 15 -13.30 -10.23 3.87
CA ASP A 15 -14.17 -9.35 4.68
C ASP A 15 -14.33 -7.94 4.09
N ILE A 16 -13.55 -7.59 3.08
CA ILE A 16 -13.60 -6.29 2.41
C ILE A 16 -14.71 -6.30 1.35
N LYS A 17 -15.90 -5.78 1.72
CA LYS A 17 -16.99 -5.56 0.75
C LYS A 17 -16.72 -4.31 -0.09
N ILE A 18 -16.14 -4.48 -1.27
CA ILE A 18 -16.10 -3.43 -2.29
C ILE A 18 -17.45 -3.41 -2.99
N GLY A 19 -18.25 -2.37 -2.71
CA GLY A 19 -19.53 -2.16 -3.38
C GLY A 19 -19.34 -1.89 -4.87
N ASP A 20 -20.06 -2.64 -5.69
CA ASP A 20 -20.08 -2.53 -7.15
C ASP A 20 -21.00 -1.36 -7.55
N GLU A 21 -20.57 -0.12 -7.32
CA GLU A 21 -21.31 1.07 -7.74
C GLU A 21 -20.43 1.94 -8.64
N ALA A 22 -20.77 1.94 -9.93
CA ALA A 22 -20.14 2.74 -10.96
C ALA A 22 -20.17 4.23 -10.59
N ARG A 23 -19.00 4.88 -10.66
CA ARG A 23 -18.84 6.32 -10.42
C ARG A 23 -19.63 7.11 -11.48
N GLN A 24 -20.84 7.57 -11.14
CA GLN A 24 -21.42 8.72 -11.81
C GLN A 24 -20.79 9.99 -11.25
N ALA A 25 -20.10 10.73 -12.12
CA ALA A 25 -19.69 12.09 -11.85
C ALA A 25 -20.95 12.97 -11.73
N THR A 26 -21.47 13.12 -10.52
CA THR A 26 -22.44 14.16 -10.22
C THR A 26 -21.65 15.43 -9.87
N SER A 27 -21.83 16.46 -10.68
CA SER A 27 -21.36 17.82 -10.39
C SER A 27 -21.86 18.25 -9.01
N SER A 28 -20.96 18.42 -8.05
CA SER A 28 -21.30 18.86 -6.71
C SER A 28 -21.67 20.34 -6.72
N THR A 29 -22.96 20.62 -6.58
CA THR A 29 -23.47 21.92 -6.13
C THR A 29 -22.92 22.17 -4.72
N PRO A 30 -22.42 23.38 -4.37
CA PRO A 30 -21.91 23.65 -3.04
C PRO A 30 -23.08 23.67 -2.06
N ARG A 31 -23.30 22.55 -1.36
CA ARG A 31 -24.19 22.51 -0.21
C ARG A 31 -23.45 23.17 0.94
N SER A 32 -23.98 24.31 1.40
CA SER A 32 -23.54 25.02 2.60
C SER A 32 -23.27 24.03 3.74
N PHE A 33 -22.00 23.76 4.01
CA PHE A 33 -21.57 22.98 5.16
C PHE A 33 -21.76 23.84 6.40
N ILE A 34 -22.87 23.63 7.11
CA ILE A 34 -22.92 23.95 8.53
C ILE A 34 -21.93 22.99 9.19
N SER A 35 -20.76 23.50 9.55
CA SER A 35 -19.68 22.76 10.20
C SER A 35 -20.12 22.33 11.60
N LYS A 36 -20.79 21.18 11.70
CA LYS A 36 -20.82 20.42 12.95
C LYS A 36 -19.45 19.81 13.12
N LYS A 37 -18.58 20.51 13.85
CA LYS A 37 -17.27 20.03 14.25
C LYS A 37 -17.42 18.65 14.85
N SER A 38 -16.89 17.65 14.17
CA SER A 38 -16.97 16.28 14.66
C SER A 38 -16.08 16.15 15.90
N LYS A 39 -16.47 15.31 16.86
CA LYS A 39 -15.69 15.07 18.08
C LYS A 39 -14.22 14.74 17.76
N THR A 40 -14.00 14.05 16.66
CA THR A 40 -12.69 13.67 16.10
C THR A 40 -11.86 14.87 15.63
N GLU A 41 -12.49 15.89 15.06
CA GLU A 41 -11.81 17.12 14.62
C GLU A 41 -11.39 17.97 15.82
N THR A 42 -12.24 18.08 16.83
CA THR A 42 -11.87 18.70 18.12
C THR A 42 -10.77 17.94 18.87
N GLU A 43 -10.73 16.61 18.79
CA GLU A 43 -9.66 15.82 19.40
C GLU A 43 -8.32 15.99 18.66
N ARG A 44 -8.36 16.07 17.32
CA ARG A 44 -7.17 16.40 16.51
C ARG A 44 -6.63 17.78 16.82
N GLU A 45 -7.47 18.79 16.93
CA GLU A 45 -7.01 20.14 17.30
C GLU A 45 -6.36 20.17 18.68
N LYS A 46 -6.94 19.47 19.67
CA LYS A 46 -6.34 19.35 21.02
C LYS A 46 -4.96 18.67 21.04
N LEU A 47 -4.64 17.85 20.04
CA LEU A 47 -3.31 17.26 19.87
C LEU A 47 -2.28 18.26 19.34
N PHE A 48 -2.72 19.26 18.53
CA PHE A 48 -1.84 20.28 17.93
C PHE A 48 -1.81 21.60 18.69
N GLU A 49 -2.82 21.87 19.52
CA GLU A 49 -2.96 23.09 20.31
C GLU A 49 -2.00 23.16 21.50
N GLY A 50 -1.09 22.17 21.64
CA GLY A 50 0.08 22.20 22.51
C GLY A 50 -0.24 22.67 23.92
N SER A 51 -0.70 21.75 24.77
CA SER A 51 -0.99 21.97 26.20
C SER A 51 -0.25 23.20 26.77
N SER A 52 -1.00 24.28 27.05
CA SER A 52 -0.44 25.50 27.66
C SER A 52 0.11 25.25 29.07
N ASP A 53 -0.24 24.11 29.66
CA ASP A 53 0.54 23.51 30.73
C ASP A 53 1.73 22.79 30.09
N VAL A 54 2.92 23.39 30.20
CA VAL A 54 4.20 22.80 29.80
C VAL A 54 4.44 21.58 30.69
N GLN A 55 3.71 20.50 30.44
CA GLN A 55 3.96 19.18 30.97
C GLN A 55 5.25 18.71 30.32
N LYS A 56 6.38 19.16 30.87
CA LYS A 56 7.69 18.59 30.54
C LYS A 56 7.54 17.07 30.61
N PRO A 57 7.97 16.33 29.58
CA PRO A 57 7.92 14.87 29.61
C PRO A 57 8.51 14.37 30.92
N ARG A 58 7.72 13.66 31.72
CA ARG A 58 8.18 13.11 32.99
C ARG A 58 9.35 12.17 32.72
N MET A 59 10.50 12.42 33.36
CA MET A 59 11.61 11.48 33.30
C MET A 59 11.17 10.14 33.90
N LYS A 60 11.22 9.08 33.09
CA LYS A 60 10.93 7.72 33.54
C LYS A 60 12.07 7.19 34.40
N SER A 61 11.75 6.37 35.39
CA SER A 61 12.78 5.69 36.18
C SER A 61 13.36 4.50 35.40
N THR A 62 14.60 4.12 35.71
CA THR A 62 15.25 2.95 35.11
C THR A 62 14.43 1.67 35.32
N GLN A 63 13.82 1.51 36.51
CA GLN A 63 12.95 0.37 36.79
C GLN A 63 11.68 0.38 35.93
N GLU A 64 11.08 1.55 35.70
CA GLU A 64 9.91 1.70 34.83
C GLU A 64 10.25 1.27 33.40
N ILE A 65 11.42 1.70 32.90
CA ILE A 65 11.91 1.35 31.56
C ILE A 65 12.20 -0.15 31.47
N LEU A 66 12.96 -0.70 32.42
CA LEU A 66 13.28 -2.13 32.44
C LEU A 66 12.01 -2.97 32.56
N THR A 67 11.04 -2.58 33.38
CA THR A 67 9.80 -3.35 33.52
C THR A 67 8.96 -3.31 32.25
N LYS A 68 8.97 -2.18 31.52
CA LYS A 68 8.21 -2.01 30.28
C LYS A 68 8.80 -2.79 29.10
N TYR A 69 10.13 -2.88 29.03
CA TYR A 69 10.84 -3.45 27.87
C TYR A 69 11.60 -4.75 28.18
N LYS A 70 11.59 -5.24 29.42
CA LYS A 70 12.16 -6.56 29.72
C LYS A 70 11.42 -7.63 28.95
N PHE A 71 12.19 -8.59 28.46
CA PHE A 71 11.62 -9.85 28.03
C PHE A 71 11.02 -10.54 29.27
N GLY A 72 9.80 -11.07 29.13
CA GLY A 72 9.06 -11.66 30.25
C GLY A 72 9.65 -12.97 30.80
N GLY A 73 10.70 -13.50 30.15
CA GLY A 73 11.41 -14.73 30.54
C GLY A 73 12.89 -14.50 30.85
N ASP A 74 13.60 -15.58 31.19
CA ASP A 74 15.05 -15.55 31.40
C ASP A 74 15.83 -15.33 30.09
N ALA A 75 17.16 -15.16 30.21
CA ALA A 75 18.03 -14.92 29.06
C ALA A 75 17.96 -16.06 28.02
N ALA A 76 17.76 -17.30 28.48
CA ALA A 76 17.62 -18.46 27.60
C ALA A 76 16.30 -18.41 26.80
N ALA A 77 15.19 -18.06 27.45
CA ALA A 77 13.90 -17.88 26.80
C ALA A 77 13.93 -16.72 25.79
N ALA A 78 14.63 -15.62 26.10
CA ALA A 78 14.83 -14.52 25.15
C ALA A 78 15.62 -14.96 23.92
N ALA A 79 16.69 -15.75 24.11
CA ALA A 79 17.49 -16.29 23.02
C ALA A 79 16.69 -17.27 22.15
N ALA A 80 15.92 -18.17 22.76
CA ALA A 80 15.05 -19.09 22.04
C ALA A 80 13.98 -18.35 21.22
N HIS A 81 13.38 -17.30 21.79
CA HIS A 81 12.42 -16.46 21.08
C HIS A 81 13.08 -15.73 19.89
N ALA A 82 14.28 -15.17 20.08
CA ALA A 82 15.03 -14.55 19.00
C ALA A 82 15.38 -15.55 17.88
N GLN A 83 15.79 -16.78 18.23
CA GLN A 83 16.06 -17.84 17.27
C GLN A 83 14.82 -18.20 16.45
N ASN A 84 13.66 -18.35 17.10
CA ASN A 84 12.40 -18.60 16.39
C ASN A 84 12.07 -17.46 15.42
N LYS A 85 12.24 -16.19 15.83
CA LYS A 85 12.02 -15.04 14.94
C LYS A 85 12.99 -14.99 13.76
N LEU A 86 14.25 -15.39 13.96
CA LEU A 86 15.21 -15.53 12.86
C LEU A 86 14.81 -16.63 11.89
N LYS A 87 14.31 -17.76 12.38
CA LYS A 87 13.79 -18.84 11.54
C LYS A 87 12.58 -18.39 10.71
N GLU A 88 11.58 -17.77 11.35
CA GLU A 88 10.42 -17.18 10.67
C GLU A 88 10.85 -16.19 9.57
N ARG A 89 11.83 -15.33 9.87
CA ARG A 89 12.36 -14.38 8.89
C ARG A 89 13.03 -15.09 7.72
N GLY A 90 13.82 -16.12 7.98
CA GLY A 90 14.46 -16.93 6.93
C GLY A 90 13.43 -17.53 5.97
N GLU A 91 12.37 -18.11 6.51
CA GLU A 91 11.27 -18.69 5.71
C GLU A 91 10.56 -17.61 4.86
N LYS A 92 10.29 -16.43 5.44
CA LYS A 92 9.69 -15.31 4.70
C LYS A 92 10.59 -14.79 3.57
N LEU A 93 11.89 -14.65 3.83
CA LEU A 93 12.86 -14.22 2.83
C LEU A 93 12.93 -15.21 1.66
N SER A 94 12.90 -16.52 1.96
CA SER A 94 12.86 -17.55 0.92
C SER A 94 11.62 -17.42 0.03
N ARG A 95 10.43 -17.24 0.63
CA ARG A 95 9.18 -17.03 -0.13
C ARG A 95 9.24 -15.76 -0.99
N ILE A 96 9.70 -14.64 -0.43
CA ILE A 96 9.82 -13.38 -1.18
C ILE A 96 10.80 -13.55 -2.35
N SER A 97 11.90 -14.25 -2.13
CA SER A 97 12.89 -14.53 -3.19
C SER A 97 12.24 -15.28 -4.36
N GLN A 98 11.51 -16.35 -4.06
CA GLN A 98 10.80 -17.12 -5.09
C GLN A 98 9.76 -16.27 -5.83
N GLN A 99 8.92 -15.54 -5.11
CA GLN A 99 7.89 -14.68 -5.70
C GLN A 99 8.49 -13.55 -6.54
N SER A 100 9.69 -13.06 -6.20
CA SER A 100 10.38 -12.03 -6.96
C SER A 100 10.89 -12.56 -8.30
N GLU A 101 11.38 -13.81 -8.33
CA GLU A 101 11.80 -14.47 -9.56
C GLU A 101 10.60 -14.74 -10.49
N GLU A 102 9.51 -15.25 -9.93
CA GLU A 102 8.25 -15.46 -10.67
C GLU A 102 7.73 -14.13 -11.26
N LEU A 103 7.65 -13.07 -10.44
CA LEU A 103 7.18 -11.75 -10.88
C LEU A 103 8.10 -11.12 -11.92
N GLN A 104 9.42 -11.32 -11.82
CA GLN A 104 10.37 -10.85 -12.82
C GLN A 104 10.11 -11.50 -14.17
N ASN A 105 9.97 -12.83 -14.21
CA ASN A 105 9.67 -13.57 -15.44
C ASN A 105 8.34 -13.14 -16.06
N GLU A 106 7.29 -13.00 -15.24
CA GLU A 106 6.00 -12.49 -15.71
C GLU A 106 6.12 -11.07 -16.29
N SER A 107 6.87 -10.19 -15.63
CA SER A 107 7.10 -8.82 -16.11
C SER A 107 7.85 -8.78 -17.44
N GLU A 108 8.84 -9.66 -17.64
CA GLU A 108 9.56 -9.80 -18.91
C GLU A 108 8.64 -10.28 -20.05
N ASN A 109 7.71 -11.18 -19.75
CA ASN A 109 6.69 -11.63 -20.69
C ASN A 109 5.73 -10.50 -21.08
N PHE A 110 5.24 -9.73 -20.10
CA PHE A 110 4.38 -8.57 -20.36
C PHE A 110 5.10 -7.48 -21.16
N ALA A 111 6.37 -7.19 -20.85
CA ALA A 111 7.17 -6.23 -21.59
C ALA A 111 7.32 -6.64 -23.06
N SER A 112 7.61 -7.91 -23.32
CA SER A 112 7.73 -8.46 -24.67
C SER A 112 6.42 -8.34 -25.46
N LEU A 113 5.29 -8.65 -24.83
CA LEU A 113 3.96 -8.49 -25.45
C LEU A 113 3.64 -7.02 -25.75
N ALA A 114 3.90 -6.11 -24.81
CA ALA A 114 3.68 -4.68 -25.00
C ALA A 114 4.53 -4.10 -26.14
N GLN A 115 5.78 -4.54 -26.26
CA GLN A 115 6.66 -4.18 -27.38
C GLN A 115 6.10 -4.68 -28.72
N GLN A 116 5.59 -5.92 -28.76
CA GLN A 116 4.98 -6.47 -29.96
C GLN A 116 3.74 -5.68 -30.39
N ILE A 117 2.87 -5.33 -29.45
CA ILE A 117 1.67 -4.51 -29.73
C ILE A 117 2.09 -3.13 -30.26
N SER A 118 3.07 -2.48 -29.62
CA SER A 118 3.57 -1.17 -30.04
C SER A 118 4.10 -1.21 -31.48
N LYS A 119 4.93 -2.20 -31.80
CA LYS A 119 5.47 -2.40 -33.15
C LYS A 119 4.37 -2.70 -34.18
N SER A 120 3.37 -3.50 -33.83
CA SER A 120 2.20 -3.76 -34.69
C SER A 120 1.45 -2.46 -35.02
N MET A 121 1.26 -1.60 -34.03
CA MET A 121 0.57 -0.32 -34.19
C MET A 121 1.39 0.69 -35.01
N GLU A 122 2.70 0.74 -34.81
CA GLU A 122 3.60 1.56 -35.64
C GLU A 122 3.60 1.13 -37.10
N ASN A 123 3.66 -0.17 -37.37
CA ASN A 123 3.58 -0.71 -38.73
C ASN A 123 2.25 -0.34 -39.40
N LYS A 124 1.13 -0.44 -38.68
CA LYS A 124 -0.19 0.00 -39.17
C LYS A 124 -0.21 1.49 -39.46
N LYS A 125 0.34 2.33 -38.56
CA LYS A 125 0.42 3.77 -38.76
C LYS A 125 1.26 4.13 -39.99
N CYS A 126 2.40 3.46 -40.18
CA CYS A 126 3.26 3.62 -41.35
C CYS A 126 2.51 3.30 -42.64
N LEU A 127 1.85 2.14 -42.71
CA LEU A 127 1.05 1.73 -43.87
C LEU A 127 -0.04 2.76 -44.22
N VAL A 128 -0.78 3.25 -43.22
CA VAL A 128 -1.83 4.26 -43.43
C VAL A 128 -1.26 5.56 -43.97
N LEU A 129 -0.12 6.04 -43.45
CA LEU A 129 0.54 7.25 -43.94
C LEU A 129 1.03 7.09 -45.39
N THR A 130 1.59 5.94 -45.75
CA THR A 130 2.02 5.65 -47.13
C THR A 130 0.83 5.67 -48.09
N ILE A 131 -0.27 4.97 -47.75
CA ILE A 131 -1.47 4.94 -48.58
C ILE A 131 -2.06 6.34 -48.79
N LEU A 132 -2.12 7.16 -47.72
CA LEU A 132 -2.60 8.54 -47.83
C LEU A 132 -1.68 9.40 -48.71
N SER A 133 -0.36 9.23 -48.59
CA SER A 133 0.63 9.96 -49.40
C SER A 133 0.52 9.60 -50.87
N ASP A 134 0.39 8.31 -51.19
CA ASP A 134 0.22 7.82 -52.55
C ASP A 134 -1.11 8.31 -53.16
N LYS A 135 -2.20 8.31 -52.37
CA LYS A 135 -3.51 8.85 -52.78
C LYS A 135 -3.43 10.33 -53.14
N VAL A 136 -2.72 11.13 -52.34
CA VAL A 136 -2.53 12.57 -52.59
C VAL A 136 -1.65 12.80 -53.81
N SER A 137 -0.56 12.04 -53.96
CA SER A 137 0.34 12.13 -55.11
C SER A 137 -0.37 11.84 -56.43
N CYS A 138 -1.21 10.79 -56.47
CA CYS A 138 -2.03 10.47 -57.65
C CYS A 138 -3.04 11.56 -58.01
N HIS A 139 -3.59 12.28 -57.02
CA HIS A 139 -4.53 13.39 -57.29
C HIS A 139 -3.83 14.65 -57.80
N LEU A 140 -2.54 14.85 -57.48
CA LEU A 140 -1.80 16.05 -57.92
C LEU A 140 -1.25 15.93 -59.36
N ILE A 141 -1.16 14.71 -59.89
CA ILE A 141 -0.60 14.42 -61.23
C ILE A 141 -1.72 14.35 -62.31
N LEU A 142 -2.99 14.33 -61.91
CA LEU A 142 -4.18 14.38 -62.77
C LEU A 142 -4.79 15.77 -62.81
#